data_AF-A0A162QLK6-F1
#
_entry.id   AF-A0A162QLK6-F1
#
_cell.length_a   1.000
_cell.length_b   1.000
_cell.length_c   1.000
_cell.angle_alpha   90.00
_cell.angle_beta   90.00
_cell.angle_gamma   90.00
#
_symmetry.space_group_name_H-M   'P 1'
#
loop_
_entity.id
_entity.type
_entity.pdbx_description
1 polymer ?
#
loop_
_entity_poly.entity_id
_entity_poly.type
_entity_poly.pdbx_seq_one_letter_code
_entity_poly.pdbx_strand_id
1 'polypeptide(L)'
;MNLEFKTYQLKEGTRNYNQLIEKGKLHNEFIIIGEEMVEGYADCYKAIPSSDDGLKLISALNLDEQSMKIPKDELELKKDDLPGIETSEFNIPKEYLTVDIIEDIQRLNS
;
A
#
# COMPACT_ATOMS: atom_id res chain seq x y z
N MET A 1 -3.08 -5.87 15.93
CA MET A 1 -2.43 -7.08 15.39
C MET A 1 -1.22 -6.56 14.65
N ASN A 2 -0.04 -7.11 14.94
CA ASN A 2 1.16 -6.70 14.24
C ASN A 2 1.22 -7.42 12.90
N LEU A 3 1.32 -6.65 11.83
CA LEU A 3 1.42 -7.12 10.46
C LEU A 3 2.65 -6.48 9.83
N GLU A 4 3.42 -7.29 9.12
CA GLU A 4 4.57 -6.84 8.35
C GLU A 4 4.13 -6.65 6.90
N PHE A 5 4.53 -5.51 6.32
CA PHE A 5 4.22 -5.16 4.95
C PHE A 5 5.49 -4.85 4.19
N LYS A 6 5.63 -5.41 2.99
CA LYS A 6 6.60 -4.94 2.00
C LYS A 6 6.23 -3.51 1.60
N THR A 7 7.24 -2.65 1.53
CA THR A 7 7.07 -1.27 1.12
C THR A 7 7.21 -1.16 -0.40
N TYR A 8 6.32 -0.39 -1.00
CA TYR A 8 6.30 -0.08 -2.42
C TYR A 8 6.45 1.42 -2.63
N GLN A 9 7.00 1.78 -3.78
CA GLN A 9 7.11 3.15 -4.26
C GLN A 9 6.53 3.28 -5.66
N LEU A 10 5.98 4.44 -5.98
CA LEU A 10 5.58 4.77 -7.35
C LEU A 10 6.84 5.00 -8.18
N LYS A 11 6.86 4.46 -9.40
CA LYS A 11 7.91 4.72 -10.38
C LYS A 11 7.84 6.17 -10.85
N GLU A 12 8.99 6.83 -10.89
CA GLU A 12 9.09 8.21 -11.36
C GLU A 12 8.57 8.34 -12.79
N GLY A 13 7.89 9.45 -13.07
CA GLY A 13 7.31 9.73 -14.39
C GLY A 13 5.98 9.02 -14.68
N THR A 14 5.49 8.14 -13.80
CA THR A 14 4.13 7.60 -13.92
C THR A 14 3.07 8.67 -13.64
N ARG A 15 1.83 8.42 -14.09
CA ARG A 15 0.73 9.37 -13.89
C ARG A 15 0.46 9.59 -12.40
N ASN A 16 0.40 8.52 -11.60
CA ASN A 16 0.15 8.64 -10.17
C ASN A 16 1.34 9.28 -9.45
N TYR A 17 2.59 9.01 -9.84
CA TYR A 17 3.75 9.70 -9.26
C TYR A 17 3.65 11.22 -9.41
N ASN A 18 3.37 11.70 -10.62
CA ASN A 18 3.27 13.13 -10.89
C ASN A 18 2.10 13.79 -10.14
N GLN A 19 1.00 13.05 -9.92
CA GLN A 19 -0.19 13.59 -9.24
C GLN A 19 -0.05 13.56 -7.72
N LEU A 20 0.39 12.44 -7.14
CA LEU A 20 0.42 12.22 -5.71
C LEU A 20 1.71 12.73 -5.08
N ILE A 21 2.86 12.49 -5.72
CA ILE A 21 4.17 12.79 -5.16
C ILE A 21 4.59 14.20 -5.56
N GLU A 22 4.77 14.49 -6.85
CA GLU A 22 5.29 15.80 -7.29
C GLU A 22 4.32 16.95 -6.96
N LYS A 23 3.04 16.79 -7.31
CA LYS A 23 2.02 17.83 -7.10
C LYS A 23 1.37 17.74 -5.73
N GLY A 24 1.03 16.52 -5.31
CA GLY A 24 0.34 16.25 -4.04
C GLY A 24 1.26 16.33 -2.82
N LYS A 25 2.58 16.28 -3.01
CA LYS A 25 3.60 16.25 -1.94
C LYS A 25 3.39 15.12 -0.93
N LEU A 26 2.78 14.02 -1.38
CA LEU A 26 2.70 12.78 -0.61
C LEU A 26 4.08 12.12 -0.58
N HIS A 27 4.40 11.41 0.50
CA HIS A 27 5.58 10.56 0.54
C HIS A 27 5.43 9.39 -0.43
N ASN A 28 6.49 9.04 -1.14
CA ASN A 28 6.50 7.97 -2.14
C ASN A 28 6.67 6.58 -1.53
N GLU A 29 5.90 6.29 -0.49
CA GLU A 29 5.96 5.03 0.23
C GLU A 29 4.55 4.53 0.49
N PHE A 30 4.32 3.26 0.17
CA PHE A 30 3.00 2.65 0.20
C PHE A 30 3.11 1.21 0.70
N ILE A 31 2.10 0.79 1.46
CA ILE A 31 1.85 -0.61 1.74
C ILE A 31 0.69 -1.11 0.88
N ILE A 32 0.72 -2.39 0.53
CA ILE A 32 -0.36 -3.03 -0.23
C ILE A 32 -1.19 -3.91 0.72
N ILE A 33 -2.50 -3.69 0.71
CA ILE A 33 -3.45 -4.41 1.57
C ILE A 33 -4.34 -5.39 0.79
N GLY A 34 -4.26 -5.38 -0.55
CA GLY A 34 -5.07 -6.23 -1.41
C GLY A 34 -4.89 -5.93 -2.90
N GLU A 35 -5.55 -6.74 -3.72
CA GLU A 35 -5.53 -6.62 -5.18
C GLU A 35 -6.97 -6.49 -5.69
N GLU A 36 -7.16 -5.74 -6.77
CA GLU A 36 -8.47 -5.63 -7.43
C GLU A 36 -8.28 -5.75 -8.94
N MET A 37 -8.95 -6.74 -9.53
CA MET A 37 -9.08 -6.84 -10.98
C MET A 37 -10.31 -6.06 -11.40
N VAL A 38 -10.10 -5.00 -12.20
CA VAL A 38 -11.20 -4.27 -12.82
C VAL A 38 -11.39 -4.82 -14.22
N GLU A 39 -12.55 -5.42 -14.49
CA GLU A 39 -12.85 -6.03 -15.79
C GLU A 39 -12.68 -4.99 -16.93
N GLY A 40 -11.76 -5.26 -17.86
CA GLY A 40 -11.44 -4.34 -18.96
C GLY A 40 -10.44 -3.22 -18.63
N TYR A 41 -9.86 -3.22 -17.42
CA TYR A 41 -8.78 -2.32 -16.99
C TYR A 41 -7.57 -3.09 -16.48
N ALA A 42 -6.47 -2.38 -16.22
CA ALA A 42 -5.27 -2.96 -15.62
C ALA A 42 -5.53 -3.41 -14.17
N ASP A 43 -4.84 -4.47 -13.75
CA ASP A 43 -4.82 -4.91 -12.36
C ASP A 43 -4.37 -3.76 -11.45
N CYS A 44 -5.09 -3.54 -10.37
CA CYS A 44 -4.79 -2.52 -9.38
C CYS A 44 -4.37 -3.15 -8.05
N TYR A 45 -3.44 -2.51 -7.38
CA TYR A 45 -3.20 -2.69 -5.96
C TYR A 45 -4.07 -1.73 -5.15
N LYS A 46 -4.55 -2.22 -4.01
CA LYS A 46 -5.11 -1.41 -2.94
C LYS A 46 -3.97 -0.95 -2.04
N ALA A 47 -3.53 0.29 -2.23
CA ALA A 47 -2.35 0.86 -1.61
C ALA A 47 -2.72 1.89 -0.54
N ILE A 48 -2.02 1.87 0.59
CA ILE A 48 -2.15 2.89 1.63
C ILE A 48 -0.81 3.61 1.77
N PRO A 49 -0.77 4.96 1.80
CA PRO A 49 0.45 5.69 2.06
C PRO A 49 1.06 5.30 3.41
N SER A 50 2.32 4.88 3.37
CA SER A 50 3.16 4.68 4.55
C SER A 50 3.77 6.03 4.92
N SER A 51 3.12 6.83 5.76
CA SER A 51 3.72 8.08 6.24
C SER A 51 4.67 7.82 7.41
N ASP A 52 5.68 8.69 7.59
CA ASP A 52 6.63 8.68 8.73
C ASP A 52 5.96 8.66 10.12
N ASP A 53 4.73 9.17 10.23
CA ASP A 53 3.93 9.14 11.46
C ASP A 53 3.19 7.81 11.69
N GLY A 54 3.40 6.81 10.83
CA GLY A 54 2.67 5.54 10.77
C GLY A 54 1.37 5.60 9.95
N LEU A 55 0.65 4.48 9.88
CA LEU A 55 -0.70 4.44 9.30
C LEU A 55 -1.64 5.32 10.13
N LYS A 56 -2.03 6.48 9.61
CA LYS A 56 -3.10 7.30 10.20
C LYS A 56 -4.45 6.69 9.86
N LEU A 57 -4.80 5.62 10.57
CA LEU A 57 -6.11 4.98 10.47
C LEU A 57 -7.21 5.95 10.90
N ILE A 58 -8.12 6.26 9.99
CA ILE A 58 -9.34 6.99 10.32
C ILE A 58 -10.29 6.01 11.02
N SER A 59 -10.59 6.25 12.30
CA SER A 59 -11.32 5.30 13.15
C SER A 59 -12.75 4.93 12.72
N ALA A 60 -13.28 5.61 11.70
CA ALA A 60 -14.60 5.35 11.15
C ALA A 60 -14.59 4.50 9.87
N LEU A 61 -13.41 4.22 9.29
CA LEU A 61 -13.27 3.55 8.00
C LEU A 61 -12.42 2.30 8.13
N ASN A 62 -12.78 1.22 7.44
CA ASN A 62 -11.90 0.06 7.32
C ASN A 62 -10.70 0.37 6.40
N LEU A 63 -9.70 -0.52 6.38
CA LEU A 63 -8.52 -0.33 5.53
C LEU A 63 -8.85 -0.28 4.04
N ASP A 64 -9.86 -1.04 3.60
CA ASP A 64 -10.27 -1.09 2.21
C ASP A 64 -10.78 0.27 1.72
N GLU A 65 -11.60 0.93 2.53
CA GLU A 65 -12.17 2.25 2.30
C GLU A 65 -11.12 3.37 2.33
N GLN A 66 -10.02 3.16 3.04
CA GLN A 66 -8.89 4.10 3.10
C GLN A 66 -7.85 3.88 2.00
N SER A 67 -7.97 2.78 1.26
CA SER A 67 -6.99 2.42 0.23
C SER A 67 -7.20 3.18 -1.08
N MET A 68 -6.08 3.47 -1.73
CA MET A 68 -6.03 4.03 -3.07
C MET A 68 -5.84 2.90 -4.07
N LYS A 69 -6.53 2.96 -5.21
CA LYS A 69 -6.34 2.01 -6.31
C LYS A 69 -5.22 2.52 -7.21
N ILE A 70 -4.10 1.81 -7.21
CA ILE A 70 -2.92 2.17 -8.02
C ILE A 70 -2.62 1.02 -8.99
N PRO A 71 -2.47 1.28 -10.30
CA PRO A 71 -2.08 0.25 -11.25
C PRO A 71 -0.79 -0.46 -10.82
N LYS A 72 -0.78 -1.80 -10.88
CA LYS A 72 0.36 -2.61 -10.41
C LYS A 72 1.66 -2.28 -11.14
N ASP A 73 1.57 -1.91 -12.41
CA ASP A 73 2.71 -1.55 -13.26
C ASP A 73 3.35 -0.20 -12.89
N GLU A 74 2.62 0.68 -12.19
CA GLU A 74 3.13 1.95 -11.70
C GLU A 74 3.88 1.84 -10.36
N LEU A 75 3.75 0.70 -9.66
CA LEU A 75 4.41 0.43 -8.38
C LEU A 75 5.63 -0.48 -8.55
N GLU A 76 6.60 -0.32 -7.68
CA GLU A 76 7.73 -1.24 -7.52
C GLU A 76 8.09 -1.41 -6.05
N LEU A 77 8.66 -2.57 -5.71
CA LEU A 77 9.16 -2.82 -4.36
C LEU A 77 10.30 -1.87 -4.05
N LYS A 78 10.20 -1.19 -2.90
CA LYS A 78 11.30 -0.39 -2.37
C LYS A 78 12.39 -1.36 -1.93
N LYS A 79 13.58 -1.20 -2.52
CA LYS A 79 14.75 -2.00 -2.19
C LYS A 79 15.53 -1.29 -1.11
N ASP A 80 15.98 -2.06 -0.13
CA ASP A 80 16.87 -1.56 0.90
C ASP A 80 18.29 -1.34 0.32
N ASP A 81 19.18 -0.69 1.09
CA ASP A 81 20.58 -0.49 0.70
C ASP A 81 21.38 -1.81 0.60
N LEU A 82 20.81 -2.89 1.12
CA LEU A 82 21.24 -4.28 0.96
C LEU A 82 20.25 -5.02 0.04
N PRO A 83 20.56 -6.22 -0.50
CA PRO A 83 19.62 -6.97 -1.36
C PRO A 83 18.37 -7.52 -0.62
N GLY A 84 17.83 -6.76 0.34
CA GLY A 84 16.57 -6.98 1.03
C GLY A 84 15.45 -6.12 0.45
N ILE A 85 14.22 -6.60 0.63
CA ILE A 85 13.01 -5.82 0.41
C ILE A 85 12.76 -5.04 1.69
N GLU A 86 12.49 -3.74 1.58
CA GLU A 86 12.14 -2.94 2.74
C GLU A 86 10.76 -3.39 3.26
N THR A 87 10.67 -3.67 4.55
CA THR A 87 9.42 -4.02 5.22
C THR A 87 9.12 -3.05 6.35
N SER A 88 7.84 -2.85 6.62
CA SER A 88 7.33 -1.98 7.69
C SER A 88 6.33 -2.74 8.54
N GLU A 89 6.52 -2.69 9.87
CA GLU A 89 5.63 -3.32 10.84
C GLU A 89 4.59 -2.31 11.32
N PHE A 90 3.31 -2.65 11.16
CA PHE A 90 2.20 -1.83 11.65
C PHE A 90 1.35 -2.61 12.64
N ASN A 91 1.02 -1.98 13.77
CA ASN A 91 0.02 -2.50 14.69
C ASN A 91 -1.37 -1.96 14.30
N ILE A 92 -2.15 -2.80 13.62
CA ILE A 92 -3.49 -2.44 13.15
C ILE A 92 -4.55 -3.07 14.07
N PRO A 93 -5.46 -2.29 14.70
CA PRO A 93 -6.55 -2.84 15.48
C PRO A 93 -7.45 -3.75 14.64
N LYS A 94 -7.90 -4.87 15.22
CA LYS A 94 -8.67 -5.90 14.50
C LYS A 94 -9.98 -5.37 13.91
N GLU A 95 -10.57 -4.35 14.50
CA GLU A 95 -11.80 -3.70 14.01
C GLU A 95 -11.65 -3.08 12.61
N TYR A 96 -10.43 -2.78 12.17
CA TYR A 96 -10.14 -2.24 10.82
C TYR A 96 -9.78 -3.32 9.79
N LEU A 97 -9.71 -4.58 10.22
CA LEU A 97 -9.27 -5.73 9.42
C LEU A 97 -10.44 -6.68 9.19
N THR A 98 -10.82 -6.90 7.94
CA THR A 98 -11.69 -8.02 7.56
C THR A 98 -10.85 -9.28 7.37
N VAL A 99 -11.48 -10.46 7.41
CA VAL A 99 -10.80 -11.74 7.18
C VAL A 99 -10.13 -11.74 5.81
N ASP A 100 -10.83 -11.29 4.78
CA ASP A 100 -10.32 -11.23 3.40
C ASP A 100 -9.06 -10.34 3.29
N ILE A 101 -9.05 -9.18 3.96
CA ILE A 101 -7.88 -8.29 3.98
C ILE A 101 -6.70 -8.95 4.69
N ILE A 102 -6.94 -9.68 5.79
CA ILE A 102 -5.87 -10.39 6.48
C ILE A 102 -5.25 -11.44 5.57
N GLU A 103 -6.07 -12.21 4.86
CA GLU A 103 -5.59 -13.24 3.92
C GLU A 103 -4.80 -12.64 2.77
N ASP A 104 -5.27 -11.53 2.19
CA ASP A 104 -4.56 -10.82 1.13
C ASP A 104 -3.22 -10.25 1.60
N ILE A 105 -3.18 -9.61 2.78
CA ILE A 105 -1.93 -9.11 3.37
C ILE A 105 -0.95 -10.26 3.58
N GLN A 106 -1.40 -11.38 4.14
CA GLN A 106 -0.52 -12.54 4.36
C GLN A 106 0.02 -13.10 3.05
N ARG A 107 -0.81 -13.19 2.00
CA ARG A 107 -0.42 -13.67 0.67
C ARG A 107 0.58 -12.75 -0.03
N LEU A 108 0.41 -11.43 0.10
CA LEU A 108 1.28 -10.44 -0.55
C LEU A 108 2.66 -10.35 0.12
N ASN A 109 2.71 -10.64 1.42
CA ASN A 109 3.92 -10.53 2.24
C ASN A 109 4.66 -11.86 2.47
N SER A 110 4.17 -12.98 1.91
CA SER A 110 4.88 -14.27 1.91
C SER A 110 6.05 -14.33 0.93
#